data_AF-A0A6S6ZE48-F1
#
_entry.id   AF-A0A6S6ZE48-F1
#
_cell.length_a   1.000
_cell.length_b   1.000
_cell.length_c   1.000
_cell.angle_alpha   90.00
_cell.angle_beta   90.00
_cell.angle_gamma   90.00
#
_symmetry.space_group_name_H-M   'P 1'
#
loop_
_entity.id
_entity.type
_entity.pdbx_description
1 polymer ?
#
loop_
_entity_poly.entity_id
_entity_poly.type
_entity_poly.pdbx_seq_one_letter_code
_entity_poly.pdbx_strand_id
1 'polypeptide(L)'
;MTGRKLQDRRLRVWSADPHCAHCGALTAYPEGFELDHKVSLHDGGADTDENSQVLCVSRDAHGRKVGCHDAKTRQDMGYRSRT
;
A
#
# COMPACT_ATOMS: atom_id res chain seq x y z
N MET A 1 4.45 3.80 -17.56
CA MET A 1 5.57 3.32 -16.72
C MET A 1 5.88 1.88 -17.13
N THR A 2 7.12 1.49 -17.38
CA THR A 2 7.46 0.09 -17.68
C THR A 2 7.54 -0.72 -16.39
N GLY A 3 7.35 -2.05 -16.47
CA GLY A 3 7.39 -2.92 -15.30
C GLY A 3 8.66 -2.78 -14.46
N ARG A 4 9.82 -2.53 -15.09
CA ARG A 4 11.09 -2.34 -14.37
C ARG A 4 11.11 -1.09 -13.51
N LYS A 5 10.67 0.06 -14.04
CA LYS A 5 10.63 1.32 -13.26
C LYS A 5 9.73 1.20 -12.02
N LEU A 6 8.62 0.45 -12.14
CA LEU A 6 7.70 0.18 -11.03
C LEU A 6 8.34 -0.75 -9.98
N GLN A 7 9.03 -1.81 -10.40
CA GLN A 7 9.74 -2.70 -9.46
C GLN A 7 10.89 -1.97 -8.75
N ASP A 8 11.65 -1.14 -9.48
CA ASP A 8 12.72 -0.34 -8.89
C ASP A 8 12.17 0.63 -7.83
N ARG A 9 11.01 1.23 -8.07
CA ARG A 9 10.33 2.08 -7.08
C ARG A 9 9.86 1.29 -5.86
N ARG A 10 9.23 0.13 -6.06
CA ARG A 10 8.82 -0.75 -4.95
C ARG A 10 10.00 -1.08 -4.05
N LEU A 11 11.14 -1.46 -4.64
CA LEU A 11 12.35 -1.75 -3.87
C LEU A 11 12.90 -0.51 -3.17
N ARG A 12 12.99 0.65 -3.84
CA ARG A 12 13.50 1.87 -3.21
C ARG A 12 12.68 2.30 -2.00
N VAL A 13 11.35 2.38 -2.13
CA VAL A 13 10.49 2.84 -1.04
C VAL A 13 10.48 1.82 0.10
N TRP A 14 10.39 0.52 -0.21
CA TRP A 14 10.41 -0.53 0.82
C TRP A 14 11.76 -0.61 1.55
N SER A 15 12.89 -0.47 0.85
CA SER A 15 14.21 -0.49 1.48
C SER A 15 14.49 0.73 2.36
N ALA A 16 13.78 1.85 2.15
CA ALA A 16 13.89 3.03 3.00
C ALA A 16 13.17 2.83 4.35
N ASP A 17 11.97 2.24 4.32
CA ASP A 17 11.25 1.78 5.51
C ASP A 17 10.33 0.58 5.16
N PRO A 18 10.65 -0.64 5.64
CA PRO A 18 9.90 -1.84 5.30
C PRO A 18 8.65 -2.04 6.18
N HIS A 19 8.30 -1.09 7.03
CA HIS A 19 7.13 -1.21 7.92
C HIS A 19 5.87 -0.64 7.26
N CYS A 20 4.73 -1.23 7.60
CA CYS A 20 3.44 -0.69 7.23
C CYS A 20 3.24 0.69 7.86
N ALA A 21 3.02 1.72 7.04
CA ALA A 21 2.85 3.09 7.51
C ALA A 21 1.64 3.30 8.45
N HIS A 22 0.65 2.39 8.41
CA HIS A 22 -0.55 2.49 9.25
C HIS A 22 -0.45 1.71 10.56
N CYS A 23 0.15 0.52 10.57
CA CYS A 23 0.18 -0.34 11.77
C CYS A 23 1.59 -0.61 12.33
N GLY A 24 2.65 -0.16 11.66
CA GLY A 24 4.03 -0.33 12.09
C GLY A 24 4.59 -1.76 11.95
N ALA A 25 3.80 -2.72 11.45
CA ALA A 25 4.28 -4.08 11.26
C ALA A 25 5.30 -4.17 10.12
N LEU A 26 6.39 -4.92 10.32
CA LEU A 26 7.36 -5.23 9.28
C LEU A 26 6.69 -6.04 8.16
N THR A 27 6.84 -5.63 6.90
CA THR A 27 6.31 -6.38 5.75
C THR A 27 7.40 -7.18 5.05
N ALA A 28 7.02 -8.31 4.47
CA ALA A 28 7.94 -9.11 3.65
C ALA A 28 8.19 -8.44 2.29
N TYR A 29 9.23 -8.86 1.59
CA TYR A 29 9.51 -8.51 0.19
C TYR A 29 9.72 -9.80 -0.61
N PRO A 30 9.23 -9.91 -1.86
CA PRO A 30 8.48 -8.89 -2.63
C PRO A 30 6.96 -8.90 -2.37
N GLU A 31 6.50 -9.74 -1.45
CA GLU A 31 5.09 -10.02 -1.14
C GLU A 31 4.72 -9.59 0.28
N GLY A 32 3.43 -9.49 0.60
CA GLY A 32 2.98 -9.07 1.95
C GLY A 32 2.86 -7.55 2.13
N PHE A 33 3.13 -6.78 1.09
CA PHE A 33 2.82 -5.36 1.02
C PHE A 33 2.39 -4.93 -0.38
N GLU A 34 1.70 -3.81 -0.42
CA GLU A 34 1.50 -3.03 -1.62
C GLU A 34 2.03 -1.61 -1.39
N LEU A 35 2.57 -1.02 -2.46
CA LEU A 35 2.99 0.37 -2.45
C LEU A 35 1.77 1.21 -2.83
N ASP A 36 1.31 2.03 -1.91
CA ASP A 36 0.10 2.83 -2.07
C ASP A 36 0.43 4.33 -1.95
N HIS A 37 -0.43 5.18 -2.49
CA HIS A 37 -0.29 6.61 -2.35
C HIS A 37 -0.85 7.09 -1.01
N LYS A 38 -0.20 8.05 -0.34
CA LYS A 38 -0.70 8.69 0.89
C LYS A 38 -1.96 9.49 0.60
N VAL A 39 -1.88 10.35 -0.42
CA VAL A 39 -3.05 10.97 -1.06
C VAL A 39 -3.29 10.25 -2.38
N SER A 40 -4.51 9.75 -2.60
CA SER A 40 -4.84 9.03 -3.83
C SER A 40 -4.63 9.89 -5.07
N LEU A 41 -4.30 9.29 -6.22
CA LEU A 41 -4.18 10.04 -7.49
C LEU A 41 -5.50 10.71 -7.89
N HIS A 42 -6.64 10.08 -7.56
CA HIS A 42 -7.97 10.62 -7.80
C HIS A 42 -8.20 11.92 -7.03
N ASP A 43 -7.69 12.00 -5.80
CA ASP A 43 -7.82 13.17 -4.93
C ASP A 43 -6.67 14.19 -5.11
N GLY A 44 -5.94 14.09 -6.22
CA GLY A 44 -4.87 15.03 -6.59
C GLY A 44 -3.49 14.69 -6.03
N GLY A 45 -3.29 13.49 -5.50
CA GLY A 45 -1.98 13.00 -5.07
C GLY A 45 -0.97 12.90 -6.20
N ALA A 46 0.30 13.19 -5.92
CA ALA A 46 1.39 13.07 -6.88
C ALA A 46 1.92 11.64 -6.95
N ASP A 47 2.40 11.21 -8.12
CA ASP A 47 3.02 9.90 -8.29
C ASP A 47 4.53 9.92 -7.99
N THR A 48 4.88 10.17 -6.73
CA THR A 48 6.29 10.30 -6.28
C THR A 48 6.60 9.37 -5.11
N ASP A 49 7.88 9.20 -4.79
CA ASP A 49 8.32 8.34 -3.67
C ASP A 49 7.86 8.95 -2.32
N GLU A 50 7.77 10.29 -2.20
CA GLU A 50 7.31 11.00 -1.00
C GLU A 50 5.82 10.77 -0.71
N ASN A 51 5.01 10.70 -1.76
CA ASN A 51 3.59 10.36 -1.66
C ASN A 51 3.37 8.83 -1.66
N SER A 52 4.42 8.01 -1.72
CA SER A 52 4.28 6.56 -1.56
C SER A 52 4.43 6.13 -0.11
N GLN A 53 3.76 5.04 0.23
CA GLN A 53 3.86 4.36 1.52
C GLN A 53 3.72 2.85 1.36
N VAL A 54 4.44 2.09 2.19
CA VAL A 54 4.30 0.64 2.32
C VAL A 54 3.06 0.36 3.16
N LEU A 55 2.10 -0.41 2.64
CA LEU A 55 0.95 -0.89 3.40
C LEU A 55 0.86 -2.41 3.36
N CYS A 56 0.67 -3.01 4.53
CA CYS A 56 0.59 -4.47 4.63
C CYS A 56 -0.65 -5.01 3.92
N VAL A 57 -0.46 -6.17 3.30
CA VAL A 57 -1.53 -6.96 2.70
C VAL A 57 -1.35 -8.41 3.08
N SER A 58 -2.47 -9.09 3.35
CA SER A 58 -2.52 -10.54 3.48
C SER A 58 -3.83 -11.05 2.91
N ARG A 59 -4.03 -12.38 2.97
CA ARG A 59 -5.28 -13.02 2.55
C ARG A 59 -5.93 -13.71 3.74
N ASP A 60 -7.24 -13.57 3.88
CA ASP A 60 -8.00 -14.31 4.87
C ASP A 60 -8.24 -15.78 4.44
N ALA A 61 -8.94 -16.55 5.26
CA ALA A 61 -9.26 -17.96 5.00
C ALA A 61 -10.09 -18.19 3.72
N HIS A 62 -10.72 -17.14 3.18
CA HIS A 62 -11.49 -17.17 1.94
C HIS A 62 -10.71 -16.58 0.75
N GLY A 63 -9.41 -16.31 0.93
CA GLY A 63 -8.55 -15.72 -0.11
C GLY A 63 -8.78 -14.23 -0.35
N ARG A 64 -9.62 -13.56 0.45
CA ARG A 64 -9.91 -12.12 0.29
C ARG A 64 -8.74 -11.30 0.82
N LYS A 65 -8.40 -10.23 0.10
CA LYS A 65 -7.37 -9.28 0.54
C LYS A 65 -7.83 -8.61 1.83
N VAL A 66 -6.96 -8.61 2.82
CA VAL A 66 -7.12 -7.92 4.11
C VAL A 66 -5.83 -7.18 4.45
N GLY A 67 -5.86 -6.31 5.46
CA GLY A 67 -4.73 -5.50 5.89
C GLY A 67 -4.96 -4.01 5.69
N CYS A 68 -3.95 -3.20 6.03
CA CYS A 68 -4.07 -1.75 6.02
C CYS A 68 -4.33 -1.18 4.63
N HIS A 69 -3.79 -1.78 3.57
CA HIS A 69 -4.09 -1.34 2.21
C HIS A 69 -5.57 -1.53 1.86
N ASP A 70 -6.18 -2.69 2.16
CA ASP A 70 -7.60 -2.92 1.88
C ASP A 70 -8.49 -1.95 2.69
N ALA A 71 -8.15 -1.69 3.95
CA ALA A 71 -8.83 -0.69 4.76
C ALA A 71 -8.74 0.72 4.14
N LYS A 72 -7.55 1.15 3.70
CA LYS A 72 -7.36 2.45 3.04
C LYS A 72 -8.13 2.53 1.72
N THR A 73 -8.05 1.51 0.86
CA THR A 73 -8.82 1.50 -0.40
C THR A 73 -10.32 1.68 -0.15
N ARG A 74 -10.87 1.06 0.90
CA ARG A 74 -12.29 1.25 1.24
C ARG A 74 -12.60 2.67 1.71
N GLN A 75 -11.70 3.26 2.49
CA GLN A 75 -11.82 4.63 2.95
C GLN A 75 -11.75 5.62 1.77
N ASP A 76 -10.78 5.46 0.87
CA ASP A 76 -10.60 6.32 -0.31
C ASP A 76 -11.81 6.24 -1.26
N MET A 77 -12.45 5.07 -1.37
CA MET A 77 -13.69 4.88 -2.14
C MET A 77 -14.95 5.40 -1.42
N GLY A 78 -14.82 5.94 -0.21
CA GLY A 78 -15.95 6.45 0.57
C GLY A 78 -16.86 5.35 1.14
N TYR A 79 -16.42 4.10 1.21
CA TYR A 79 -17.21 3.04 1.82
C TYR A 79 -17.27 3.21 3.34
N ARG A 80 -18.49 3.13 3.91
CA ARG A 80 -18.67 3.13 5.37
C ARG A 80 -18.00 1.91 5.99
N SER A 81 -17.19 2.14 7.02
CA SER A 81 -16.69 1.09 7.91
C SER A 81 -17.88 0.25 8.41
N ARG A 82 -17.83 -1.07 8.25
CA ARG A 82 -18.85 -1.96 8.82
C ARG A 82 -18.68 -1.87 10.35
N THR A 83 -19.66 -1.26 11.02
CA THR A 83 -19.79 -1.28 12.49
C THR A 83 -20.15 -2.68 12.95
#